data_AF-A0A2U1KLW2-F1
#
_entry.id   AF-A0A2U1KLW2-F1
#
_cell.length_a   1.000
_cell.length_b   1.000
_cell.length_c   1.000
_cell.angle_alpha   90.00
_cell.angle_beta   90.00
_cell.angle_gamma   90.00
#
_symmetry.space_group_name_H-M   'P 1'
#
loop_
_entity.id
_entity.type
_entity.pdbx_description
1 polymer ?
#
loop_
_entity_poly.entity_id
_entity_poly.type
_entity_poly.pdbx_seq_one_letter_code
_entity_poly.pdbx_strand_id
1 'polypeptide(L)'
;MDVATRWVKFVPKKINVFAWRARLDRLPTRLNLIKRGVILDSDIYPICNSSTEDSSHILFYCDMAKSILRKISIWWDIPWRDCSSFTDWYTWFDTIRMTSKLKLMLEGVFFIAWWHI
;
A
#
# COMPACT_ATOMS: atom_id res chain seq x y z
N MET A 1 12.88 -14.50 5.29
CA MET A 1 12.65 -14.19 3.86
C MET A 1 12.77 -12.70 3.70
N ASP A 2 13.62 -12.22 2.80
CA ASP A 2 13.72 -10.79 2.50
C ASP A 2 12.34 -10.29 2.05
N VAL A 3 11.69 -9.47 2.89
CA VAL A 3 10.31 -8.98 2.68
C VAL A 3 10.20 -8.18 1.38
N ALA A 4 11.33 -7.66 0.87
CA ALA A 4 11.38 -6.92 -0.37
C ALA A 4 10.77 -7.70 -1.55
N THR A 5 11.04 -9.00 -1.70
CA THR A 5 10.62 -9.78 -2.87
C THR A 5 9.51 -10.79 -2.58
N ARG A 6 8.44 -10.39 -1.87
CA ARG A 6 7.23 -11.23 -1.73
C ARG A 6 6.28 -11.01 -2.90
N TRP A 7 6.32 -11.92 -3.88
CA TRP A 7 5.50 -11.86 -5.09
C TRP A 7 4.19 -12.65 -4.93
N VAL A 8 3.07 -12.04 -5.33
CA VAL A 8 1.77 -12.69 -5.41
C VAL A 8 1.58 -13.25 -6.82
N LYS A 9 1.46 -14.58 -6.95
CA LYS A 9 1.30 -15.25 -8.25
C LYS A 9 -0.04 -14.99 -8.95
N PHE A 10 -1.03 -14.49 -8.21
CA PHE A 10 -2.39 -14.24 -8.69
C PHE A 10 -2.59 -12.83 -9.26
N VAL A 11 -1.56 -11.97 -9.23
CA VAL A 11 -1.63 -10.61 -9.78
C VAL A 11 -0.68 -10.44 -10.97
N PRO A 12 -0.98 -9.52 -11.90
CA PRO A 12 -0.05 -9.19 -12.98
C PRO A 12 1.33 -8.77 -12.46
N LYS A 13 2.39 -9.09 -13.20
CA LYS A 13 3.79 -8.75 -12.82
C LYS A 13 3.97 -7.27 -12.45
N LYS A 14 3.30 -6.35 -13.16
CA LYS A 14 3.35 -4.90 -12.89
C LYS A 14 2.89 -4.53 -11.47
N ILE A 15 1.91 -5.26 -10.93
CA ILE A 15 1.37 -5.02 -9.58
C ILE A 15 2.40 -5.42 -8.52
N ASN A 16 3.08 -6.55 -8.71
CA ASN A 16 4.17 -6.95 -7.82
C ASN A 16 5.37 -5.99 -7.91
N VAL A 17 5.73 -5.52 -9.11
CA VAL A 17 6.78 -4.50 -9.28
C VAL A 17 6.41 -3.20 -8.56
N PHE A 18 5.15 -2.79 -8.64
CA PHE A 18 4.64 -1.65 -7.88
C PHE A 18 4.76 -1.87 -6.37
N ALA A 19 4.26 -2.98 -5.84
CA ALA A 19 4.32 -3.28 -4.41
C ALA A 19 5.77 -3.31 -3.91
N TRP A 20 6.69 -3.87 -4.70
CA TRP A 20 8.13 -3.84 -4.43
C TRP A 20 8.68 -2.41 -4.38
N ARG A 21 8.35 -1.56 -5.37
CA ARG A 21 8.77 -0.15 -5.38
C ARG A 21 8.19 0.62 -4.19
N ALA A 22 6.93 0.40 -3.85
CA ALA A 22 6.25 1.03 -2.74
C ALA A 22 6.91 0.72 -1.40
N ARG A 23 7.26 -0.55 -1.17
CA ARG A 23 7.97 -0.99 0.04
C ARG A 23 9.35 -0.37 0.20
N LEU A 24 10.02 -0.06 -0.90
CA LEU A 24 11.33 0.57 -0.91
C LEU A 24 11.26 2.11 -0.88
N ASP A 25 10.07 2.69 -0.75
CA ASP A 25 9.81 4.12 -0.91
C ASP A 25 10.39 4.68 -2.23
N ARG A 26 10.14 3.94 -3.32
CA ARG A 26 10.62 4.25 -4.68
C ARG A 26 9.51 4.62 -5.64
N LEU A 27 8.30 4.84 -5.14
CA LEU A 27 7.23 5.41 -5.96
C LEU A 27 7.56 6.86 -6.33
N PRO A 28 7.11 7.34 -7.50
CA PRO A 28 7.32 8.72 -7.94
C PRO A 28 6.37 9.69 -7.21
N THR A 29 6.31 9.60 -5.88
CA THR A 29 5.53 10.55 -5.07
C THR A 29 6.16 11.93 -5.12
N ARG A 30 5.39 13.00 -4.88
CA ARG A 30 5.94 14.37 -4.88
C ARG A 30 7.14 14.51 -3.95
N LEU A 31 7.09 13.94 -2.75
CA LEU A 31 8.23 13.94 -1.83
C LEU A 31 9.47 13.27 -2.43
N ASN A 32 9.30 12.13 -3.10
CA ASN A 32 10.43 11.42 -3.74
C ASN A 32 10.94 12.11 -4.99
N LEU A 33 10.09 12.84 -5.71
CA LEU A 33 10.49 13.67 -6.85
C LEU A 33 11.30 14.89 -6.38
N ILE A 34 10.86 15.58 -5.34
CA ILE A 34 11.59 16.71 -4.73
C ILE A 34 12.96 16.26 -4.22
N LYS A 35 13.04 15.12 -3.53
CA LYS A 35 14.32 14.51 -3.10
C LYS A 35 15.28 14.23 -4.27
N ARG A 36 14.77 14.07 -5.50
CA ARG A 36 15.56 13.86 -6.73
C ARG A 36 15.84 15.15 -7.49
N GLY A 37 15.48 16.32 -6.93
CA GLY A 37 15.72 17.62 -7.53
C GLY A 37 14.65 18.08 -8.54
N VAL A 38 13.51 17.39 -8.62
CA VAL A 38 12.38 17.87 -9.42
C VAL A 38 11.71 19.02 -8.68
N ILE A 39 11.59 20.17 -9.35
CA ILE A 39 10.94 21.36 -8.80
C ILE A 39 9.42 21.17 -8.93
N LEU A 40 8.71 21.25 -7.81
CA LEU A 40 7.26 21.19 -7.71
C LEU A 40 6.77 22.35 -6.84
N ASP A 41 5.59 22.90 -7.15
CA ASP A 41 5.02 24.05 -6.41
C ASP A 41 4.65 23.72 -4.95
N SER A 42 4.44 22.43 -4.66
CA SER A 42 4.07 21.92 -3.34
C SER A 42 4.37 20.43 -3.27
N ASP A 43 4.61 19.92 -2.08
CA ASP A 43 4.71 18.49 -1.76
C ASP A 43 3.38 17.89 -1.31
N ILE A 44 2.31 18.68 -1.16
CA ILE A 44 1.00 18.25 -0.68
C ILE A 44 0.32 17.31 -1.67
N TYR A 45 -0.31 16.25 -1.14
CA TYR A 45 -1.09 15.30 -1.93
C TYR A 45 -2.38 15.94 -2.46
N PRO A 46 -2.56 16.08 -3.79
CA PRO A 46 -3.63 16.89 -4.36
C PRO A 46 -5.03 16.31 -4.17
N ILE A 47 -5.16 15.01 -3.88
CA ILE A 47 -6.47 14.37 -3.73
C ILE A 47 -7.12 14.69 -2.38
N CYS A 48 -6.36 14.62 -1.27
CA CYS A 48 -6.89 14.92 0.06
C CYS A 48 -6.55 16.33 0.55
N ASN A 49 -5.54 16.97 -0.07
CA ASN A 49 -5.02 18.29 0.29
C ASN A 49 -4.69 18.46 1.78
N SER A 50 -4.30 17.39 2.48
CA SER A 50 -4.14 17.38 3.94
C SER A 50 -2.73 17.10 4.43
N SER A 51 -1.87 16.49 3.62
CA SER A 51 -0.51 16.14 4.01
C SER A 51 0.41 15.98 2.80
N THR A 52 1.71 15.90 3.05
CA THR A 52 2.73 15.59 2.05
C THR A 52 2.43 14.26 1.35
N GLU A 53 2.62 14.25 0.03
CA GLU A 53 2.49 13.05 -0.78
C GLU A 53 3.75 12.16 -0.63
N ASP A 54 3.67 11.24 0.32
CA ASP A 54 4.59 10.13 0.48
C ASP A 54 3.88 8.77 0.37
N SER A 55 4.66 7.70 0.22
CA SER A 55 4.13 6.34 0.04
C SER A 55 3.25 5.88 1.21
N SER A 56 3.54 6.31 2.43
CA SER A 56 2.75 5.96 3.61
C SER A 56 1.42 6.72 3.62
N HIS A 57 1.45 8.01 3.30
CA HIS A 57 0.26 8.84 3.24
C HIS A 57 -0.74 8.33 2.20
N ILE A 58 -0.28 8.14 0.96
CA ILE A 58 -1.16 7.75 -0.15
C ILE A 58 -1.74 6.34 0.05
N LEU A 59 -0.97 5.41 0.62
CA LEU A 59 -1.39 4.00 0.70
C LEU A 59 -2.08 3.63 2.02
N PHE A 60 -1.85 4.38 3.10
CA PHE A 60 -2.29 3.98 4.44
C PHE A 60 -3.00 5.09 5.23
N TYR A 61 -2.53 6.34 5.16
CA TYR A 61 -3.04 7.40 6.04
C TYR A 61 -4.23 8.17 5.47
N CYS A 62 -4.24 8.39 4.15
CA CYS A 62 -5.31 9.11 3.47
C CYS A 62 -6.68 8.47 3.75
N ASP A 63 -7.70 9.30 4.04
CA ASP A 63 -9.05 8.80 4.37
C ASP A 63 -9.65 7.95 3.25
N MET A 64 -9.34 8.28 1.99
CA MET A 64 -9.71 7.46 0.84
C MET A 64 -9.08 6.07 0.92
N ALA A 65 -7.77 6.00 1.18
CA ALA A 65 -7.05 4.74 1.32
C ALA A 65 -7.60 3.92 2.49
N LYS A 66 -7.78 4.53 3.68
CA LYS A 66 -8.38 3.87 4.85
C LYS A 66 -9.77 3.31 4.54
N SER A 67 -10.61 4.08 3.85
CA SER A 67 -11.96 3.65 3.47
C SER A 67 -11.93 2.42 2.55
N ILE A 68 -11.04 2.41 1.54
CA ILE A 68 -10.86 1.27 0.63
C ILE A 68 -10.37 0.03 1.40
N LEU A 69 -9.31 0.17 2.20
CA LEU A 69 -8.74 -0.94 2.95
C LEU A 69 -9.74 -1.51 3.98
N ARG A 70 -10.53 -0.64 4.63
CA ARG A 70 -11.60 -1.06 5.53
C ARG A 70 -12.71 -1.82 4.80
N LYS A 71 -13.10 -1.39 3.60
CA LYS A 71 -14.07 -2.12 2.77
C LYS A 71 -13.54 -3.49 2.35
N ILE A 72 -12.24 -3.61 2.04
CA ILE A 72 -11.61 -4.91 1.77
C ILE A 72 -11.66 -5.80 3.00
N SER A 73 -11.35 -5.26 4.19
CA SER A 73 -11.42 -6.02 5.44
C SER A 73 -12.83 -6.55 5.72
N ILE A 74 -13.86 -5.72 5.52
CA ILE A 74 -15.25 -6.13 5.65
C ILE A 74 -15.62 -7.20 4.63
N TRP A 75 -15.21 -7.03 3.36
CA TRP A 75 -15.54 -7.99 2.30
C TRP A 75 -14.93 -9.38 2.52
N TRP A 76 -13.75 -9.43 3.15
CA TRP A 76 -13.05 -10.68 3.46
C TRP A 76 -13.32 -11.22 4.87
N ASP A 77 -14.20 -10.58 5.64
CA ASP A 77 -14.52 -10.94 7.02
C ASP A 77 -13.28 -11.04 7.94
N ILE A 78 -12.42 -10.02 7.87
CA ILE A 78 -11.19 -9.91 8.68
C ILE A 78 -11.23 -8.66 9.58
N PRO A 79 -10.58 -8.70 10.76
CA PRO A 79 -10.57 -7.56 11.66
C PRO A 79 -9.86 -6.36 11.03
N TRP A 80 -10.53 -5.20 11.04
CA TRP A 80 -9.92 -3.95 10.60
C TRP A 80 -8.83 -3.50 11.59
N ARG A 81 -7.71 -2.99 11.04
CA ARG A 81 -6.68 -2.29 11.80
C ARG A 81 -6.15 -1.12 10.97
N ASP A 82 -6.09 0.04 11.58
CA ASP A 82 -5.35 1.17 11.04
C ASP A 82 -3.85 0.83 10.99
N CYS A 83 -3.31 0.81 9.79
CA CYS A 83 -1.89 0.62 9.53
C CYS A 83 -1.31 1.97 9.08
N SER A 84 -0.06 2.28 9.44
CA SER A 84 0.60 3.53 9.02
C SER A 84 1.78 3.29 8.07
N SER A 85 2.17 2.03 7.89
CA SER A 85 3.30 1.63 7.05
C SER A 85 3.11 0.21 6.49
N PHE A 86 3.96 -0.15 5.53
CA PHE A 86 4.06 -1.54 5.06
C PHE A 86 4.44 -2.51 6.19
N THR A 87 5.25 -2.08 7.15
CA THR A 87 5.65 -2.91 8.31
C THR A 87 4.44 -3.18 9.20
N ASP A 88 3.66 -2.15 9.54
CA ASP A 88 2.45 -2.30 10.35
C ASP A 88 1.44 -3.21 9.67
N TRP A 89 1.23 -2.98 8.37
CA TRP A 89 0.34 -3.81 7.58
C TRP A 89 0.81 -5.26 7.53
N TYR A 90 2.12 -5.50 7.34
CA TYR A 90 2.65 -6.86 7.31
C TYR A 90 2.48 -7.58 8.65
N THR A 91 2.79 -6.90 9.76
CA THR A 91 2.65 -7.49 11.10
C THR A 91 1.20 -7.83 11.40
N TRP A 92 0.25 -6.96 11.05
CA TRP A 92 -1.18 -7.23 11.14
C TRP A 92 -1.60 -8.38 10.21
N PHE A 93 -1.21 -8.32 8.95
CA PHE A 93 -1.56 -9.28 7.93
C PHE A 93 -1.10 -10.70 8.31
N ASP A 94 0.04 -10.82 8.97
CA ASP A 94 0.55 -12.11 9.43
C ASP A 94 -0.34 -12.73 10.54
N THR A 95 -1.00 -11.92 11.37
CA THR A 95 -1.94 -12.40 12.39
C THR A 95 -3.22 -13.03 11.80
N ILE A 96 -3.57 -12.71 10.55
CA ILE A 96 -4.78 -13.23 9.89
C ILE A 96 -4.62 -14.73 9.64
N ARG A 97 -5.54 -15.53 10.20
CA ARG A 97 -5.56 -16.99 10.08
C ARG A 97 -6.37 -17.42 8.87
N MET A 98 -5.67 -17.89 7.83
CA MET A 98 -6.27 -18.41 6.60
C MET A 98 -5.35 -19.46 5.97
N THR A 99 -5.87 -20.23 5.02
CA THR A 99 -5.02 -21.11 4.19
C THR A 99 -4.02 -20.29 3.38
N SER A 100 -2.83 -20.83 3.11
CA SER A 100 -1.77 -20.12 2.39
C SER A 100 -2.22 -19.60 1.02
N LYS A 101 -3.10 -20.35 0.33
CA LYS A 101 -3.69 -19.93 -0.95
C LYS A 101 -4.57 -18.70 -0.78
N LEU A 102 -5.52 -18.71 0.17
CA LEU A 102 -6.43 -17.59 0.40
C LEU A 102 -5.69 -16.36 0.92
N LYS A 103 -4.73 -16.54 1.82
CA LYS A 103 -3.88 -15.45 2.33
C LYS A 103 -3.10 -14.79 1.18
N LEU A 104 -2.55 -15.58 0.26
CA LEU A 104 -1.87 -15.04 -0.92
C LEU A 104 -2.82 -14.31 -1.89
N MET A 105 -4.06 -14.76 -2.02
CA MET A 105 -5.09 -14.05 -2.81
C MET A 105 -5.48 -12.72 -2.17
N LEU A 106 -5.72 -12.70 -0.86
CA LEU A 106 -6.01 -11.50 -0.09
C LEU A 106 -4.88 -10.46 -0.18
N GLU A 107 -3.62 -10.90 -0.09
CA GLU A 107 -2.46 -10.02 -0.30
C GLU A 107 -2.49 -9.39 -1.70
N GLY A 108 -2.88 -10.16 -2.72
CA GLY A 108 -3.10 -9.66 -4.07
C GLY A 108 -4.18 -8.59 -4.16
N VAL A 109 -5.29 -8.75 -3.43
CA VAL A 109 -6.38 -7.75 -3.37
C VAL A 109 -5.85 -6.43 -2.81
N PHE A 110 -5.06 -6.46 -1.73
CA PHE A 110 -4.42 -5.27 -1.17
C PHE A 110 -3.49 -4.58 -2.18
N PHE A 111 -2.64 -5.35 -2.89
CA PHE A 111 -1.73 -4.75 -3.86
C PHE A 111 -2.45 -4.14 -5.06
N ILE A 112 -3.52 -4.78 -5.54
CA ILE A 112 -4.34 -4.24 -6.63
C ILE A 112 -5.03 -2.97 -6.16
N ALA A 113 -5.58 -2.95 -4.94
CA ALA A 113 -6.21 -1.76 -4.39
C ALA A 113 -5.23 -0.58 -4.31
N TRP A 114 -4.03 -0.80 -3.76
CA TRP A 114 -2.98 0.21 -3.72
C TRP A 114 -2.50 0.66 -5.11
N TRP A 115 -2.50 -0.21 -6.11
CA TRP A 115 -2.15 0.18 -7.48
C TRP A 115 -3.17 1.15 -8.10
N HIS A 116 -4.42 1.10 -7.65
CA HIS A 116 -5.51 1.95 -8.15
C HIS A 116 -5.73 3.23 -7.34
N ILE A 117 -5.06 3.37 -6.20
CA ILE A 117 -4.97 4.63 -5.45
C ILE A 117 -3.91 5.51 -6.12
#